data_AF-A0A534RD74-F1
#
_entry.id   AF-A0A534RD74-F1
#
_cell.length_a   1.000
_cell.length_b   1.000
_cell.length_c   1.000
_cell.angle_alpha   90.00
_cell.angle_beta   90.00
_cell.angle_gamma   90.00
#
_symmetry.space_group_name_H-M   'P 1'
#
loop_
_entity.id
_entity.type
_entity.pdbx_description
1 polymer ?
#
loop_
_entity_poly.entity_id
_entity_poly.type
_entity_poly.pdbx_seq_one_letter_code
_entity_poly.pdbx_strand_id
1 'polypeptide(L)'
;MAEHQGRSARDGDPESGVQGPVRYAHNDYTEQSGPQRVRDLLGEEAERLLLGRFAVINVWKPIRGPVEQAPLAVCDARTIRPEDFVSTDLRYRDRTGEIYSLRWSPIHTWFYFPRMSADEAMLLKCFDSEPGRARFTAHSAFDDPGSPPDAPVRESIEVRTLAFFLAK
;
A
#
# COMPACT_ATOMS: atom_id res chain seq x y z
N MET A 1 7.56 -4.17 -14.24
CA MET A 1 8.62 -3.50 -13.45
C MET A 1 8.22 -3.57 -11.98
N ALA A 2 9.19 -3.74 -11.08
CA ALA A 2 8.93 -3.82 -9.64
C ALA A 2 9.93 -2.98 -8.82
N GLU A 3 9.45 -2.39 -7.72
CA GLU A 3 10.24 -1.62 -6.75
C GLU A 3 9.95 -2.12 -5.35
N HIS A 4 10.90 -2.04 -4.41
CA HIS A 4 10.71 -2.57 -3.06
C HIS A 4 10.87 -1.51 -1.96
N GLN A 5 10.17 -1.69 -0.85
CA GLN A 5 10.37 -0.93 0.38
C GLN A 5 10.44 -1.89 1.58
N GLY A 6 11.53 -1.82 2.34
CA GLY A 6 11.68 -2.57 3.59
C GLY A 6 11.11 -1.79 4.77
N ARG A 7 10.38 -2.46 5.66
CA ARG A 7 9.85 -1.85 6.89
C ARG A 7 10.15 -2.68 8.12
N SER A 8 10.58 -1.99 9.19
CA SER A 8 10.85 -2.54 10.51
C SER A 8 10.34 -1.56 11.56
N ALA A 9 9.71 -2.04 12.63
CA ALA A 9 9.31 -1.20 13.75
C ALA A 9 10.45 -0.94 14.77
N ARG A 10 11.71 -1.28 14.44
CA ARG A 10 12.88 -0.85 15.22
C ARG A 10 13.05 0.66 15.07
N ASP A 11 13.44 1.35 16.14
CA ASP A 11 13.80 2.78 16.06
C ASP A 11 14.74 2.98 14.88
N GLY A 12 14.28 3.80 13.93
CA GLY A 12 14.90 3.90 12.61
C GLY A 12 16.32 4.39 12.74
N ASP A 13 17.28 3.56 12.37
CA ASP A 13 18.56 4.04 11.88
C ASP A 13 18.27 4.73 10.54
N PRO A 14 18.40 6.07 10.44
CA PRO A 14 18.09 6.82 9.23
C PRO A 14 18.94 6.38 8.03
N GLU A 15 20.10 5.75 8.28
CA GLU A 15 21.01 5.26 7.23
C GLU A 15 20.62 3.87 6.70
N SER A 16 19.80 3.11 7.42
CA SER A 16 19.42 1.74 7.03
C SER A 16 18.42 1.68 5.88
N GLY A 17 17.76 2.79 5.54
CA GLY A 17 16.68 2.83 4.54
C GLY A 17 15.40 2.10 4.97
N VAL A 18 15.32 1.63 6.22
CA VAL A 18 14.19 0.88 6.75
C VAL A 18 13.21 1.82 7.47
N GLN A 19 11.94 1.81 7.05
CA GLN A 19 10.91 2.68 7.62
C GLN A 19 10.00 1.94 8.60
N GLY A 20 9.44 2.68 9.57
CA GLY A 20 8.41 2.15 10.47
C GLY A 20 7.11 1.76 9.73
N PRO A 21 6.27 0.89 10.32
CA PRO A 21 4.89 0.69 9.88
C PRO A 21 4.12 2.03 9.82
N VAL A 22 3.37 2.27 8.75
CA VAL A 22 2.52 3.47 8.65
C VAL A 22 1.21 3.21 9.38
N ARG A 23 0.89 4.08 10.35
CA ARG A 23 -0.22 3.91 11.31
C ARG A 23 -1.46 4.76 11.00
N TYR A 24 -1.45 5.52 9.91
CA TYR A 24 -2.63 6.20 9.41
C TYR A 24 -3.18 5.46 8.19
N ALA A 25 -4.51 5.45 8.06
CA ALA A 25 -5.18 4.83 6.92
C ALA A 25 -4.89 5.59 5.63
N HIS A 26 -4.35 4.89 4.64
CA HIS A 26 -3.95 5.48 3.36
C HIS A 26 -4.09 4.49 2.20
N ASN A 27 -4.07 5.02 0.98
CA ASN A 27 -3.82 4.27 -0.24
C ASN A 27 -2.66 4.94 -1.00
N ASP A 28 -1.72 4.14 -1.51
CA ASP A 28 -0.46 4.65 -2.06
C ASP A 28 -0.57 5.47 -3.34
N TYR A 29 -1.70 5.39 -4.02
CA TYR A 29 -1.92 6.09 -5.28
C TYR A 29 -3.26 6.82 -5.29
N THR A 30 -3.29 7.85 -6.11
CA THR A 30 -4.50 8.59 -6.46
C THR A 30 -4.82 8.39 -7.93
N GLU A 31 -5.93 8.95 -8.38
CA GLU A 31 -6.25 9.08 -9.80
C GLU A 31 -5.13 9.76 -10.60
N GLN A 32 -4.38 10.69 -9.97
CA GLN A 32 -3.29 11.42 -10.61
C GLN A 32 -1.96 10.67 -10.50
N SER A 33 -1.60 10.19 -9.31
CA SER A 33 -0.27 9.62 -9.08
C SER A 33 -0.10 8.21 -9.65
N GLY A 34 -1.20 7.45 -9.82
CA GLY A 34 -1.15 6.12 -10.45
C GLY A 34 -0.61 6.18 -11.89
N PRO A 35 -1.25 6.93 -12.82
CA PRO A 35 -0.73 7.13 -14.18
C PRO A 35 0.61 7.85 -14.21
N GLN A 36 0.83 8.82 -13.31
CA GLN A 36 2.13 9.49 -13.22
C GLN A 36 3.25 8.50 -12.92
N ARG A 37 3.02 7.50 -12.06
CA ARG A 37 4.03 6.48 -11.74
C ARG A 37 4.42 5.65 -12.96
N VAL A 38 3.48 5.38 -13.87
CA VAL A 38 3.78 4.71 -15.15
C VAL A 38 4.71 5.58 -15.99
N ARG A 39 4.46 6.89 -16.07
CA ARG A 39 5.32 7.85 -16.80
C ARG A 39 6.72 7.94 -16.21
N ASP A 40 6.82 8.06 -14.89
CA ASP A 40 8.09 8.15 -14.18
C ASP A 40 9.00 6.94 -14.44
N LEU A 41 8.39 5.75 -14.59
CA LEU A 41 9.11 4.50 -14.66
C LEU A 41 9.36 4.00 -16.08
N LEU A 42 8.43 4.25 -17.02
CA LEU A 42 8.46 3.64 -18.36
C LEU A 42 8.78 4.62 -19.49
N GLY A 43 8.98 5.90 -19.18
CA GLY A 43 9.45 6.91 -20.13
C GLY A 43 8.63 6.93 -21.41
N GLU A 44 9.29 6.72 -22.56
CA GLU A 44 8.66 6.79 -23.89
C GLU A 44 7.54 5.76 -24.11
N GLU A 45 7.57 4.61 -23.41
CA GLU A 45 6.53 3.58 -23.54
C GLU A 45 5.26 3.91 -22.75
N ALA A 46 5.32 4.85 -21.81
CA ALA A 46 4.27 5.08 -20.83
C ALA A 46 2.93 5.44 -21.48
N GLU A 47 2.90 6.41 -22.39
CA GLU A 47 1.66 6.85 -23.01
C GLU A 47 0.99 5.71 -23.81
N ARG A 48 1.77 4.88 -24.50
CA ARG A 48 1.24 3.71 -25.20
C ARG A 48 0.61 2.71 -24.23
N LEU A 49 1.26 2.46 -23.09
CA LEU A 49 0.77 1.51 -22.08
C LEU A 49 -0.45 2.03 -21.32
N LEU A 50 -0.53 3.34 -21.10
CA LEU A 50 -1.67 4.01 -20.45
C LEU A 50 -2.95 4.00 -21.30
N LEU A 51 -2.87 3.69 -22.60
CA LEU A 51 -4.05 3.43 -23.43
C LEU A 51 -4.75 2.12 -23.06
N GLY A 52 -4.01 1.17 -22.49
CA GLY A 52 -4.55 -0.11 -22.01
C GLY A 52 -4.96 -0.04 -20.53
N ARG A 53 -5.60 -1.11 -20.07
CA ARG A 53 -5.82 -1.27 -18.62
C ARG A 53 -4.48 -1.57 -17.93
N PHE A 54 -4.24 -0.91 -16.81
CA PHE A 54 -3.14 -1.24 -15.92
C PHE A 54 -3.57 -1.19 -14.45
N ALA A 55 -2.82 -1.87 -13.61
CA ALA A 55 -2.98 -1.84 -12.16
C ALA A 55 -1.63 -1.70 -11.47
N VAL A 56 -1.65 -1.10 -10.28
CA VAL A 56 -0.54 -1.14 -9.33
C VAL A 56 -0.90 -2.10 -8.21
N ILE A 57 -0.14 -3.19 -8.09
CA ILE A 57 -0.35 -4.23 -7.08
C ILE A 57 0.88 -4.30 -6.19
N ASN A 58 0.69 -4.08 -4.89
CA ASN A 58 1.73 -4.34 -3.91
C ASN A 58 1.63 -5.78 -3.41
N VAL A 59 2.78 -6.44 -3.31
CA VAL A 59 2.95 -7.69 -2.59
C VAL A 59 3.52 -7.33 -1.23
N TRP A 60 2.71 -7.45 -0.18
CA TRP A 60 3.16 -7.28 1.20
C TRP A 60 3.43 -8.65 1.83
N LYS A 61 4.59 -8.80 2.46
CA LYS A 61 5.05 -10.08 3.00
C LYS A 61 5.85 -9.89 4.29
N PRO A 62 5.58 -10.66 5.36
CA PRO A 62 6.47 -10.73 6.51
C PRO A 62 7.83 -11.33 6.11
N ILE A 63 8.93 -10.69 6.53
CA ILE A 63 10.29 -11.27 6.43
C ILE A 63 10.48 -12.28 7.56
N ARG A 64 9.95 -11.95 8.75
CA ARG A 64 9.86 -12.85 9.91
C ARG A 64 8.41 -12.93 10.35
N GLY A 65 7.97 -14.14 10.70
CA GLY A 65 6.64 -14.40 11.22
C GLY A 65 6.70 -15.33 12.44
N PRO A 66 5.59 -15.46 13.18
CA PRO A 66 4.30 -14.80 12.93
C PRO A 66 4.36 -13.29 13.21
N VAL A 67 3.59 -12.50 12.46
CA VAL A 67 3.42 -11.06 12.75
C VAL A 67 2.50 -10.89 13.95
N GLU A 68 3.10 -10.55 15.09
CA GLU A 68 2.40 -10.35 16.37
C GLU A 68 2.28 -8.89 16.77
N GLN A 69 3.09 -8.00 16.19
CA GLN A 69 3.06 -6.56 16.42
C GLN A 69 2.72 -5.82 15.12
N ALA A 70 1.92 -4.75 15.21
CA ALA A 70 1.60 -3.86 14.10
C ALA A 70 1.14 -4.58 12.81
N PRO A 71 0.18 -5.53 12.86
CA PRO A 71 -0.31 -6.23 11.66
C PRO A 71 -0.88 -5.27 10.62
N LEU A 72 -0.97 -5.72 9.38
CA LEU A 72 -1.53 -4.93 8.28
C LEU A 72 -3.04 -5.15 8.17
N ALA A 73 -3.81 -4.08 8.38
CA ALA A 73 -5.24 -4.05 8.12
C ALA A 73 -5.52 -3.43 6.74
N VAL A 74 -6.55 -3.96 6.08
CA VAL A 74 -7.09 -3.48 4.80
C VAL A 74 -8.57 -3.17 4.95
N CYS A 75 -9.02 -2.08 4.33
CA CYS A 75 -10.42 -1.68 4.34
C CYS A 75 -11.15 -2.25 3.12
N ASP A 76 -12.37 -2.75 3.32
CA ASP A 76 -13.24 -3.18 2.24
C ASP A 76 -13.62 -1.99 1.35
N ALA A 77 -13.13 -2.01 0.12
CA ALA A 77 -13.36 -0.93 -0.83
C ALA A 77 -14.85 -0.69 -1.15
N ARG A 78 -15.75 -1.64 -0.87
CA ARG A 78 -17.22 -1.44 -1.01
C ARG A 78 -17.78 -0.50 0.06
N THR A 79 -17.05 -0.31 1.14
CA THR A 79 -17.44 0.51 2.29
C THR A 79 -16.78 1.88 2.31
N ILE A 80 -15.82 2.12 1.41
CA ILE A 80 -15.16 3.41 1.26
C ILE A 80 -15.94 4.25 0.24
N ARG A 81 -16.32 5.46 0.61
CA ARG A 81 -16.94 6.41 -0.31
C ARG A 81 -15.87 7.26 -1.01
N PRO A 82 -16.13 7.75 -2.23
CA PRO A 82 -15.20 8.64 -2.91
C PRO A 82 -14.76 9.85 -2.07
N GLU A 83 -15.67 10.41 -1.26
CA GLU A 83 -15.39 11.58 -0.41
C GLU A 83 -14.54 11.26 0.83
N ASP A 84 -14.34 9.97 1.14
CA ASP A 84 -13.46 9.54 2.22
C ASP A 84 -11.98 9.63 1.80
N PHE A 85 -11.68 9.64 0.49
CA PHE A 85 -10.33 9.80 -0.03
C PHE A 85 -9.92 11.28 -0.05
N VAL A 86 -8.81 11.59 0.62
CA VAL A 86 -8.24 12.94 0.68
C VAL A 86 -6.86 12.91 0.04
N SER A 87 -6.71 13.54 -1.13
CA SER A 87 -5.41 13.74 -1.77
C SER A 87 -4.44 14.40 -0.79
N THR A 88 -3.27 13.77 -0.61
CA THR A 88 -2.25 14.20 0.34
C THR A 88 -0.89 14.17 -0.33
N ASP A 89 -0.23 15.33 -0.37
CA ASP A 89 1.11 15.45 -0.91
C ASP A 89 2.15 14.81 0.01
N LEU A 90 3.03 13.99 -0.57
CA LEU A 90 4.28 13.55 0.03
C LEU A 90 5.41 14.39 -0.55
N ARG A 91 5.85 15.39 0.21
CA ARG A 91 6.93 16.31 -0.20
C ARG A 91 8.30 15.71 0.12
N TYR A 92 9.03 15.31 -0.92
CA TYR A 92 10.43 14.91 -0.84
C TYR A 92 11.33 16.07 -1.29
N ARG A 93 12.65 15.95 -1.10
CA ARG A 93 13.62 17.00 -1.45
C ARG A 93 13.61 17.33 -2.95
N ASP A 94 13.43 16.31 -3.78
CA ASP A 94 13.59 16.33 -5.23
C ASP A 94 12.27 16.14 -6.00
N ARG A 95 11.21 15.70 -5.33
CA ARG A 95 9.91 15.44 -5.95
C ARG A 95 8.74 15.60 -4.98
N THR A 96 7.54 15.74 -5.53
CA THR A 96 6.28 15.62 -4.79
C THR A 96 5.55 14.39 -5.26
N GLY A 97 5.33 13.43 -4.37
CA GLY A 97 4.38 12.34 -4.59
C GLY A 97 2.98 12.74 -4.09
N GLU A 98 1.96 11.96 -4.46
CA GLU A 98 0.60 12.14 -3.96
C GLU A 98 0.01 10.76 -3.61
N ILE A 99 -0.57 10.66 -2.42
CA ILE A 99 -1.29 9.49 -1.92
C ILE A 99 -2.71 9.89 -1.53
N TYR A 100 -3.59 8.93 -1.27
CA TYR A 100 -4.81 9.20 -0.52
C TYR A 100 -4.60 8.93 0.96
N SER A 101 -4.86 9.93 1.79
CA SER A 101 -5.23 9.69 3.19
C SER A 101 -6.71 9.32 3.25
N LEU A 102 -7.10 8.47 4.21
CA LEU A 102 -8.48 8.04 4.36
C LEU A 102 -9.14 8.72 5.57
N ARG A 103 -10.24 9.44 5.35
CA ARG A 103 -11.09 9.99 6.41
C ARG A 103 -11.80 8.85 7.15
N TRP A 104 -11.93 8.96 8.47
CA TRP A 104 -12.73 8.02 9.24
C TRP A 104 -14.20 8.02 8.80
N SER A 105 -14.80 6.84 8.74
CA SER A 105 -16.23 6.66 8.51
C SER A 105 -16.74 5.43 9.27
N PRO A 106 -17.93 5.49 9.90
CA PRO A 106 -18.44 4.38 10.71
C PRO A 106 -18.86 3.17 9.87
N ILE A 107 -18.99 3.33 8.54
CA ILE A 107 -19.35 2.22 7.64
C ILE A 107 -18.12 1.43 7.18
N HIS A 108 -16.91 1.94 7.40
CA HIS A 108 -15.68 1.26 6.98
C HIS A 108 -15.57 -0.09 7.67
N THR A 109 -15.44 -1.15 6.86
CA THR A 109 -15.21 -2.50 7.35
C THR A 109 -13.75 -2.86 7.14
N TRP A 110 -13.04 -3.11 8.23
CA TRP A 110 -11.61 -3.43 8.22
C TRP A 110 -11.38 -4.92 8.46
N PHE A 111 -10.43 -5.47 7.73
CA PHE A 111 -9.98 -6.86 7.84
C PHE A 111 -8.46 -6.89 8.04
N TYR A 112 -7.98 -7.90 8.75
CA TYR A 112 -6.56 -8.21 8.83
C TYR A 112 -6.38 -9.72 8.94
N PHE A 113 -5.20 -10.21 8.58
CA PHE A 113 -4.84 -11.61 8.75
C PHE A 113 -3.99 -11.76 10.02
N PRO A 114 -4.53 -12.34 11.12
CA PRO A 114 -3.81 -12.42 12.38
C PRO A 114 -2.62 -13.38 12.27
N ARG A 115 -1.51 -13.05 12.94
CA ARG A 115 -0.32 -13.91 13.05
C ARG A 115 0.26 -14.38 11.70
N MET A 116 0.15 -13.56 10.66
CA MET A 116 0.63 -13.88 9.31
C MET A 116 2.08 -14.39 9.30
N SER A 117 2.32 -15.53 8.67
CA SER A 117 3.63 -16.20 8.64
C SER A 117 4.50 -15.71 7.48
N ALA A 118 5.80 -16.02 7.54
CA ALA A 118 6.78 -15.56 6.56
C ALA A 118 6.65 -16.26 5.19
N ASP A 119 5.87 -17.32 5.05
CA ASP A 119 5.54 -17.98 3.79
C ASP A 119 4.26 -17.45 3.13
N GLU A 120 3.47 -16.66 3.83
CA GLU A 120 2.26 -16.01 3.31
C GLU A 120 2.57 -14.66 2.66
N ALA A 121 1.63 -14.15 1.84
CA ALA A 121 1.70 -12.81 1.25
C ALA A 121 0.30 -12.23 1.04
N MET A 122 0.18 -10.92 1.14
CA MET A 122 -1.05 -10.17 0.88
C MET A 122 -0.85 -9.33 -0.38
N LEU A 123 -1.83 -9.38 -1.28
CA LEU A 123 -1.84 -8.53 -2.48
C LEU A 123 -2.77 -7.35 -2.26
N LEU A 124 -2.23 -6.14 -2.38
CA LEU A 124 -2.99 -4.90 -2.28
C LEU A 124 -3.09 -4.28 -3.65
N LYS A 125 -4.32 -4.12 -4.16
CA LYS A 125 -4.56 -3.40 -5.40
C LYS A 125 -4.64 -1.91 -5.07
N CYS A 126 -3.48 -1.24 -5.12
CA CYS A 126 -3.34 0.16 -4.75
C CYS A 126 -3.77 1.11 -5.87
N PHE A 127 -3.89 0.62 -7.11
CA PHE A 127 -4.49 1.35 -8.23
C PHE A 127 -5.04 0.36 -9.28
N ASP A 128 -6.16 0.69 -9.91
CA ASP A 128 -6.66 0.04 -11.13
C ASP A 128 -7.22 1.12 -12.06
N SER A 129 -6.75 1.16 -13.30
CA SER A 129 -7.21 2.14 -14.29
C SER A 129 -8.61 1.84 -14.80
N GLU A 130 -9.07 0.60 -14.65
CA GLU A 130 -10.43 0.23 -15.01
C GLU A 130 -11.42 0.69 -13.93
N PRO A 131 -12.46 1.47 -14.30
CA PRO A 131 -13.50 1.85 -13.36
C PRO A 131 -14.27 0.61 -12.91
N GLY A 132 -14.59 0.54 -11.62
CA GLY A 132 -15.26 -0.63 -11.08
C GLY A 132 -14.95 -0.81 -9.60
N ARG A 133 -14.99 -2.06 -9.13
CA ARG A 133 -14.84 -2.38 -7.72
C ARG A 133 -13.36 -2.42 -7.32
N ALA A 134 -13.07 -1.83 -6.16
CA ALA A 134 -11.78 -1.89 -5.46
C ALA A 134 -10.58 -1.35 -6.25
N ARG A 135 -10.71 -0.17 -6.88
CA ARG A 135 -9.57 0.50 -7.55
C ARG A 135 -8.43 0.87 -6.59
N PHE A 136 -8.79 1.09 -5.33
CA PHE A 136 -7.90 1.45 -4.25
C PHE A 136 -8.14 0.50 -3.08
N THR A 137 -7.07 0.16 -2.35
CA THR A 137 -7.13 -0.70 -1.16
C THR A 137 -6.52 0.08 0.00
N ALA A 138 -7.35 0.86 0.69
CA ALA A 138 -6.86 1.60 1.84
C ALA A 138 -6.40 0.64 2.94
N HIS A 139 -5.26 0.92 3.54
CA HIS A 139 -4.60 0.05 4.50
C HIS A 139 -3.87 0.85 5.58
N SER A 140 -3.60 0.19 6.70
CA SER A 140 -2.86 0.76 7.82
C SER A 140 -2.24 -0.35 8.67
N ALA A 141 -1.11 -0.07 9.30
CA ALA A 141 -0.73 -0.79 10.51
C ALA A 141 -1.60 -0.31 11.69
N PHE A 142 -1.90 -1.18 12.65
CA PHE A 142 -2.64 -0.81 13.86
C PHE A 142 -2.04 -1.50 15.09
N ASP A 143 -2.32 -0.97 16.28
CA ASP A 143 -2.00 -1.64 17.53
C ASP A 143 -3.05 -2.71 17.81
N ASP A 144 -2.65 -3.99 17.68
CA ASP A 144 -3.51 -5.12 17.97
C ASP A 144 -3.62 -5.29 19.50
N PRO A 145 -4.82 -5.17 20.11
CA PRO A 145 -5.00 -5.40 21.54
C PRO A 145 -4.64 -6.82 21.99
N GLY A 146 -4.59 -7.78 21.06
CA GLY A 146 -4.14 -9.15 21.31
C GLY A 146 -2.63 -9.34 21.29
N SER A 147 -1.84 -8.32 20.94
CA SER A 147 -0.37 -8.39 20.93
C SER A 147 0.19 -8.60 22.35
N PRO A 148 1.06 -9.60 22.57
CA PRO A 148 1.82 -9.72 23.82
C PRO A 148 2.66 -8.46 24.11
N PRO A 149 2.88 -8.09 25.38
CA PRO A 149 3.73 -6.94 25.73
C PRO A 149 5.17 -7.04 25.20
N ASP A 150 5.67 -8.25 25.02
CA ASP A 150 7.00 -8.60 24.52
C ASP A 150 6.98 -9.08 23.06
N ALA A 151 5.90 -8.80 22.31
CA ALA A 151 5.76 -9.21 20.92
C ALA A 151 6.96 -8.74 20.08
N PRO A 152 7.53 -9.63 19.23
CA PRO A 152 8.64 -9.27 18.39
C PRO A 152 8.25 -8.18 17.41
N VAL A 153 9.20 -7.29 17.16
CA VAL A 153 9.05 -6.18 16.23
C VAL A 153 8.81 -6.70 14.82
N ARG A 154 7.77 -6.17 14.15
CA ARG A 154 7.45 -6.57 12.78
C ARG A 154 8.57 -6.23 11.81
N GLU A 155 9.00 -7.23 11.04
CA GLU A 155 9.90 -7.07 9.89
C GLU A 155 9.16 -7.54 8.63
N SER A 156 8.95 -6.64 7.67
CA SER A 156 8.16 -6.90 6.46
C SER A 156 8.77 -6.23 5.24
N ILE A 157 8.52 -6.79 4.07
CA ILE A 157 8.85 -6.20 2.78
C ILE A 157 7.57 -5.96 1.99
N GLU A 158 7.57 -4.85 1.26
CA GLU A 158 6.57 -4.57 0.24
C GLU A 158 7.26 -4.45 -1.11
N VAL A 159 6.72 -5.14 -2.12
CA VAL A 159 7.15 -5.01 -3.51
C VAL A 159 5.99 -4.49 -4.33
N ARG A 160 6.18 -3.36 -4.98
CA ARG A 160 5.20 -2.73 -5.84
C ARG A 160 5.39 -3.14 -7.27
N THR A 161 4.31 -3.53 -7.93
CA THR A 161 4.33 -4.08 -9.29
C THR A 161 3.36 -3.35 -10.19
N LEU A 162 3.80 -2.98 -11.40
CA LEU A 162 2.92 -2.55 -12.48
C LEU A 162 2.48 -3.76 -13.31
N ALA A 163 1.17 -3.96 -13.42
CA ALA A 163 0.55 -4.99 -14.25
C ALA A 163 -0.19 -4.32 -15.42
N PHE A 164 0.18 -4.66 -16.66
CA PHE A 164 -0.49 -4.19 -17.88
C PHE A 164 -1.31 -5.33 -18.49
N PHE A 165 -2.57 -5.05 -18.80
CA PHE A 165 -3.49 -6.05 -19.34
C PHE A 165 -3.65 -5.80 -20.83
N LEU A 166 -3.38 -6.84 -21.62
CA LEU A 166 -3.62 -6.79 -23.07
C LEU A 166 -5.13 -6.69 -23.32
N ALA A 167 -5.52 -5.87 -24.28
CA ALA A 167 -6.88 -5.89 -24.79
C ALA A 167 -7.19 -7.29 -25.32
N LYS A 168 -8.38 -7.80 -24.99
CA LYS A 168 -8.90 -9.04 -25.59
C LYS A 168 -9.26 -8.81 -27.05
#